data_AF-A0AAJ1PNX9-F1
#
_entry.id   AF-A0AAJ1PNX9-F1
#
_cell.length_a   1.000
_cell.length_b   1.000
_cell.length_c   1.000
_cell.angle_alpha   90.00
_cell.angle_beta   90.00
_cell.angle_gamma   90.00
#
_symmetry.space_group_name_H-M   'P 1'
#
loop_
_entity.id
_entity.type
_entity.pdbx_description
1 polymer ?
#
loop_
_entity_poly.entity_id
_entity_poly.type
_entity_poly.pdbx_seq_one_letter_code
_entity_poly.pdbx_strand_id
1 'polypeptide(L)' 'MLIPVVDEEKCIGCGLCTSLCPNVFEIGDDGKSHVKDLKGCEKSDCKAAAESCPVRAIKLVKK' A
#
# COMPACT_ATOMS: atom_id res chain seq x y z
N MET A 1 -1.60 -16.21 -2.79
CA MET A 1 -0.83 -14.99 -3.12
C MET A 1 -1.26 -13.86 -2.19
N LEU A 2 -0.38 -12.93 -1.78
CA LEU A 2 -0.77 -11.77 -0.97
C LEU A 2 -1.02 -10.56 -1.87
N ILE A 3 -2.22 -9.98 -1.78
CA ILE A 3 -2.63 -8.81 -2.56
C ILE A 3 -2.83 -7.64 -1.59
N PRO A 4 -2.15 -6.49 -1.80
CA PRO A 4 -2.40 -5.29 -1.01
C PRO A 4 -3.66 -4.60 -1.50
N VAL A 5 -4.42 -4.05 -0.56
CA VAL A 5 -5.64 -3.27 -0.79
C VAL A 5 -5.53 -2.01 0.05
N VAL A 6 -5.73 -0.85 -0.57
CA VAL A 6 -5.74 0.44 0.13
C VAL A 6 -7.18 0.88 0.35
N ASP A 7 -7.44 1.34 1.57
CA ASP A 7 -8.68 1.97 2.01
C ASP A 7 -8.52 3.48 1.81
N GLU A 8 -9.03 3.98 0.69
CA GLU A 8 -8.89 5.39 0.26
C GLU A 8 -9.57 6.37 1.22
N GLU A 9 -10.61 5.93 1.92
CA GLU A 9 -11.31 6.72 2.93
C GLU A 9 -10.41 7.00 4.13
N LYS A 10 -9.66 6.00 4.59
CA LYS A 10 -8.69 6.14 5.69
C LYS A 10 -7.38 6.75 5.26
N CYS A 11 -6.99 6.57 3.99
CA CYS A 11 -5.70 7.03 3.50
C CYS A 11 -5.59 8.55 3.58
N ILE A 12 -4.51 9.06 4.17
CA ILE A 12 -4.24 10.49 4.33
C ILE A 12 -3.13 11.00 3.39
N GLY A 13 -2.68 10.18 2.44
CA GLY A 13 -1.64 10.59 1.49
C GLY A 13 -0.23 10.75 2.08
N CYS A 14 0.07 10.11 3.22
CA CYS A 14 1.35 10.32 3.91
C CYS A 14 2.60 9.87 3.13
N GLY A 15 2.48 9.05 2.08
CA GLY A 15 3.60 8.61 1.24
C GLY A 15 4.54 7.56 1.86
N LEU A 16 4.27 7.05 3.06
CA LEU A 16 5.11 6.02 3.69
C LEU A 16 5.10 4.70 2.92
N CYS A 17 3.95 4.29 2.40
CA CYS A 17 3.82 3.06 1.61
C CYS A 17 4.60 3.10 0.30
N THR A 18 4.64 4.27 -0.37
CA THR A 18 5.42 4.45 -1.59
C THR A 18 6.91 4.54 -1.29
N SER A 19 7.29 5.03 -0.12
CA SER A 19 8.70 5.04 0.32
C SER A 19 9.21 3.64 0.65
N LEU A 20 8.39 2.82 1.32
CA LEU A 20 8.74 1.45 1.70
C LEU A 20 8.63 0.46 0.54
N CYS A 21 7.63 0.64 -0.32
CA CYS A 21 7.29 -0.26 -1.40
C CYS A 21 6.91 0.53 -2.67
N PRO A 22 7.86 1.27 -3.28
CA PRO A 22 7.61 2.10 -4.46
C PRO A 22 7.21 1.29 -5.69
N ASN A 23 7.51 -0.01 -5.70
CA ASN A 23 7.14 -0.93 -6.78
C ASN A 23 5.68 -1.41 -6.68
N VAL A 24 5.03 -1.21 -5.53
CA VAL A 24 3.68 -1.73 -5.27
C VAL A 24 2.68 -0.60 -5.07
N PHE A 25 3.08 0.46 -4.37
CA PHE A 25 2.23 1.59 -4.05
C PHE A 25 2.68 2.84 -4.79
N GLU A 26 1.72 3.66 -5.18
CA GLU A 26 1.91 5.01 -5.66
C GLU A 26 0.93 5.96 -4.96
N ILE A 27 1.22 7.27 -4.97
CA ILE A 27 0.26 8.29 -4.56
C ILE A 27 -0.33 8.88 -5.84
N GLY A 28 -1.64 8.82 -5.99
CA GLY A 28 -2.35 9.41 -7.12
C GLY A 28 -2.54 10.91 -6.98
N ASP A 29 -3.07 11.55 -8.02
CA ASP A 29 -3.38 12.98 -8.06
C ASP A 29 -4.46 13.40 -7.04
N ASP A 30 -5.23 12.44 -6.54
CA ASP A 30 -6.20 12.60 -5.45
C ASP A 30 -5.54 12.72 -4.07
N GLY A 31 -4.21 12.61 -4.00
CA GLY A 31 -3.46 12.58 -2.76
C GLY A 31 -3.67 11.30 -1.96
N LYS A 32 -4.17 10.22 -2.58
CA LYS A 32 -4.39 8.92 -1.92
C LYS A 32 -3.42 7.89 -2.46
N SER A 33 -3.22 6.83 -1.68
CA SER A 33 -2.36 5.72 -2.09
C SER A 33 -3.14 4.72 -2.92
N HIS A 34 -2.55 4.34 -4.06
CA HIS A 34 -3.06 3.35 -5.00
C HIS A 34 -2.08 2.19 -5.14
N VAL A 35 -2.59 1.02 -5.50
CA VAL A 35 -1.76 -0.17 -5.76
C VAL A 35 -1.47 -0.25 -7.25
N LYS A 36 -0.20 -0.08 -7.61
CA LYS A 36 0.28 -0.15 -8.99
C LYS A 36 0.57 -1.57 -9.46
N ASP A 37 1.05 -2.41 -8.54
CA ASP A 37 1.39 -3.81 -8.83
C ASP A 37 0.87 -4.74 -7.74
N LEU A 38 -0.26 -5.39 -8.02
CA LEU A 38 -0.92 -6.33 -7.10
C LEU A 38 -0.05 -7.54 -6.75
N LYS A 39 0.95 -7.85 -7.58
CA LYS A 39 1.84 -9.01 -7.43
C LYS A 39 3.18 -8.66 -6.79
N GLY A 40 3.51 -7.38 -6.63
CA GLY A 40 4.83 -6.95 -6.17
C GLY A 40 5.10 -7.31 -4.71
N CYS A 41 4.03 -7.59 -3.93
CA CYS A 41 4.14 -8.11 -2.57
C CYS A 41 4.70 -9.54 -2.47
N GLU A 42 4.86 -10.26 -3.59
CA GLU A 42 5.56 -11.54 -3.60
C GLU A 42 7.09 -11.38 -3.55
N LYS A 43 7.58 -10.23 -4.02
CA LYS A 43 9.01 -9.87 -4.08
C LYS A 43 9.41 -8.80 -3.07
N SER A 44 8.48 -8.27 -2.29
CA SER A 44 8.71 -7.18 -1.34
C SER A 44 7.85 -7.33 -0.10
N ASP A 45 8.35 -6.84 1.04
CA ASP A 45 7.67 -6.90 2.33
C ASP A 45 6.56 -5.85 2.45
N CYS A 46 5.45 -6.08 1.72
CA CYS A 46 4.26 -5.23 1.86
C CYS A 46 3.66 -5.24 3.27
N LYS A 47 4.02 -6.23 4.10
CA LYS A 47 3.72 -6.21 5.54
C LYS A 47 4.30 -4.99 6.22
N ALA A 48 5.56 -4.67 5.97
CA ALA A 48 6.21 -3.50 6.55
C ALA A 48 5.48 -2.20 6.16
N ALA A 49 5.05 -2.09 4.90
CA ALA A 49 4.26 -0.95 4.42
C ALA A 49 2.89 -0.85 5.13
N ALA A 50 2.22 -1.99 5.32
CA ALA A 50 0.93 -2.03 6.01
C ALA A 50 1.04 -1.70 7.51
N GLU A 51 2.08 -2.21 8.18
CA GLU A 51 2.34 -1.96 9.60
C GLU A 51 2.82 -0.52 9.86
N SER A 52 3.57 0.05 8.92
CA SER A 52 4.02 1.45 9.00
C SER A 52 2.92 2.47 8.69
N CYS A 53 1.77 2.03 8.18
CA CYS A 53 0.68 2.94 7.84
C CYS A 53 0.05 3.50 9.13
N PRO A 54 0.17 4.82 9.42
CA PRO A 54 -0.26 5.40 10.69
C PRO A 54 -1.78 5.30 10.90
N VAL A 55 -2.52 5.31 9.79
CA VAL A 55 -3.98 5.22 9.74
C VAL A 55 -4.46 3.80 9.40
N ARG A 56 -3.55 2.83 9.31
CA ARG A 56 -3.83 1.42 8.97
C ARG A 56 -4.76 1.28 7.75
N ALA A 57 -4.52 2.10 6.73
CA ALA A 57 -5.30 2.11 5.49
C ALA A 57 -4.96 0.94 4.56
N ILE A 58 -3.92 0.15 4.83
CA ILE A 58 -3.46 -0.92 3.94
C ILE A 58 -3.80 -2.27 4.53
N LYS A 59 -4.47 -3.13 3.75
CA LYS A 59 -4.81 -4.50 4.11
C LYS A 59 -4.15 -5.48 3.13
N LEU A 60 -3.71 -6.63 3.63
CA LEU A 60 -3.17 -7.71 2.81
C LEU A 60 -4.17 -8.86 2.78
N VAL A 61 -4.77 -9.11 1.61
CA VAL A 61 -5.70 -10.21 1.42
C VAL A 61 -5.01 -11.38 0.73
N LYS A 62 -5.34 -12.61 1.12
CA LYS A 62 -4.89 -13.81 0.42
C LYS A 62 -5.92 -14.16 -0.67
N LYS A 63 -5.45 -14.24 -1.90
CA LYS A 63 -6.23 -14.73 -3.04
C LYS A 63 -5.50 -15.90 -3.71
#